data_AF-A0A645E944-F1
#
_entry.id   AF-A0A645E944-F1
#
_cell.length_a   1.000
_cell.length_b   1.000
_cell.length_c   1.000
_cell.angle_alpha   90.00
_cell.angle_beta   90.00
_cell.angle_gamma   90.00
#
_symmetry.space_group_name_H-M   'P 1'
#
loop_
_entity.id
_entity.type
_entity.pdbx_description
1 polymer ?
#
loop_
_entity_poly.entity_id
_entity_poly.type
_entity_poly.pdbx_seq_one_letter_code
_entity_poly.pdbx_strand_id
1 'polypeptide(L)'
;MPSAGGLGIIADKGYRIIPIAATDPSGYWNEINTRNFSEETPSLNTSIGEVEGSIPTVLALYKKIANIEQKIIVMGDADCISNAELSMNRDKMSANWAFIVKAFKWLSNDEYPIDVSRPVSKDDEIKITPKSYYVIKVVLKWMIPGMLLLLAVFVWIKRRSH
;
A
#
# COMPACT_ATOMS: atom_id res chain seq x y z
N MET A 1 -2.63 -10.30 -6.05
CA MET A 1 -3.29 -10.07 -7.35
C MET A 1 -3.87 -11.41 -7.82
N PRO A 2 -4.99 -11.87 -7.22
CA PRO A 2 -5.61 -13.15 -7.58
C PRO A 2 -6.30 -13.13 -8.95
N SER A 3 -6.60 -11.94 -9.48
CA SER A 3 -7.25 -11.68 -10.77
C SER A 3 -6.28 -11.19 -11.86
N ALA A 4 -4.97 -11.31 -11.66
CA ALA A 4 -3.98 -10.84 -12.63
C ALA A 4 -4.05 -11.60 -13.95
N GLY A 5 -4.26 -10.87 -15.03
CA GLY A 5 -4.09 -11.37 -16.39
C GLY A 5 -2.61 -11.53 -16.74
N GLY A 6 -2.30 -12.58 -17.50
CA GLY A 6 -0.97 -12.78 -18.08
C GLY A 6 -0.68 -11.79 -19.20
N LEU A 7 0.58 -11.35 -19.30
CA LEU A 7 1.04 -10.41 -20.32
C LEU A 7 1.79 -11.15 -21.44
N GLY A 8 1.31 -10.99 -22.68
CA GLY A 8 1.95 -11.53 -23.88
C GLY A 8 2.74 -10.48 -24.65
N ILE A 9 3.90 -10.85 -25.20
CA ILE A 9 4.68 -10.01 -26.10
C ILE A 9 4.37 -10.41 -27.54
N ILE A 10 3.71 -9.52 -28.28
CA ILE A 10 3.24 -9.82 -29.64
C ILE A 10 4.19 -9.35 -30.75
N ALA A 11 5.11 -8.44 -30.44
CA ALA A 11 6.06 -7.89 -31.41
C ALA A 11 7.29 -7.30 -30.73
N ASP A 12 8.45 -7.46 -31.36
CA ASP A 12 9.65 -6.70 -31.01
C ASP A 12 9.65 -5.34 -31.72
N LYS A 13 9.67 -4.26 -30.93
CA LYS A 13 9.76 -2.87 -31.39
C LYS A 13 11.01 -2.16 -30.85
N GLY A 14 12.02 -2.92 -30.44
CA GLY A 14 13.28 -2.41 -29.88
C GLY A 14 13.15 -1.89 -28.45
N TYR A 15 12.14 -2.33 -27.71
CA TYR A 15 12.08 -2.14 -26.26
C TYR A 15 12.84 -3.27 -25.58
N ARG A 16 13.63 -2.92 -24.57
CA ARG A 16 14.12 -3.92 -23.61
C ARG A 16 13.01 -4.21 -22.62
N ILE A 17 12.71 -5.49 -22.42
CA ILE A 17 11.60 -5.96 -21.59
C ILE A 17 12.17 -6.69 -20.38
N ILE A 18 11.72 -6.33 -19.19
CA ILE A 18 12.11 -6.93 -17.92
C ILE A 18 10.84 -7.41 -17.22
N PRO A 19 10.68 -8.73 -16.97
CA PRO A 19 9.60 -9.21 -16.11
C PRO A 19 9.89 -8.82 -14.66
N ILE A 20 8.99 -8.04 -14.06
CA ILE A 20 9.11 -7.61 -12.65
C ILE A 20 8.41 -8.62 -11.74
N ALA A 21 7.28 -9.15 -12.19
CA ALA A 21 6.56 -10.22 -11.53
C ALA A 21 6.08 -11.22 -12.57
N ALA A 22 6.29 -12.50 -12.29
CA ALA A 22 5.85 -13.62 -13.11
C ALA A 22 5.51 -14.82 -12.22
N THR A 23 4.71 -15.73 -12.73
CA THR A 23 4.48 -17.03 -12.08
C THR A 23 5.73 -17.89 -12.13
N ASP A 24 5.78 -18.93 -11.29
CA ASP A 24 6.81 -19.95 -11.41
C ASP A 24 6.74 -20.63 -12.80
N PRO A 25 7.85 -21.21 -13.28
CA PRO A 25 7.90 -21.86 -14.59
C PRO A 25 6.99 -23.09 -14.74
N SER A 26 6.48 -23.63 -13.63
CA SER A 26 5.61 -24.81 -13.54
C SER A 26 4.76 -24.70 -12.26
N GLY A 27 3.55 -25.21 -12.08
CA GLY A 27 2.47 -25.50 -13.02
C GLY A 27 1.47 -24.35 -13.03
N TYR A 28 1.75 -23.41 -13.95
CA TYR A 28 0.94 -22.24 -14.22
C TYR A 28 0.71 -22.17 -15.73
N TRP A 29 -0.53 -21.92 -16.14
CA TRP A 29 -0.91 -21.72 -17.54
C TRP A 29 -1.99 -20.65 -17.62
N ASN A 30 -2.19 -20.10 -18.81
CA ASN A 30 -3.32 -19.22 -19.10
C ASN A 30 -4.48 -20.10 -19.55
N GLU A 31 -5.54 -20.18 -18.75
CA GLU A 31 -6.77 -20.87 -19.16
C GLU A 31 -7.44 -20.08 -20.28
N ILE A 32 -7.70 -20.74 -21.41
CA ILE A 32 -8.31 -20.11 -22.58
C ILE A 32 -9.85 -20.25 -22.54
N ASN A 33 -10.36 -21.31 -21.91
CA ASN A 33 -11.79 -21.56 -21.82
C ASN A 33 -12.42 -20.94 -20.57
N THR A 34 -13.71 -20.64 -20.68
CA THR A 34 -14.53 -20.32 -19.50
C THR A 34 -14.88 -21.62 -18.78
N ARG A 35 -14.17 -21.95 -17.71
CA ARG A 35 -14.49 -23.08 -16.81
C ARG A 35 -14.92 -22.61 -15.43
N ASN A 36 -15.86 -23.33 -14.82
CA ASN A 36 -16.24 -23.11 -13.43
C ASN A 36 -15.38 -23.98 -12.51
N PHE A 37 -14.31 -23.41 -11.96
CA PHE A 37 -13.41 -24.13 -11.04
C PHE A 37 -14.04 -24.48 -9.67
N SER A 38 -15.28 -24.06 -9.40
CA SER A 38 -16.03 -24.54 -8.24
C SER A 38 -16.58 -25.94 -8.44
N GLU A 39 -16.73 -26.38 -9.69
CA GLU A 39 -17.33 -27.66 -10.08
C GLU A 39 -16.31 -28.58 -10.79
N GLU A 40 -15.30 -27.99 -11.44
CA GLU A 40 -14.32 -28.70 -12.24
C GLU A 40 -12.90 -28.57 -11.67
N THR A 41 -12.10 -29.62 -11.83
CA THR A 41 -10.67 -29.59 -11.46
C THR A 41 -9.86 -28.89 -12.55
N PRO A 42 -8.96 -27.95 -12.21
CA PRO A 42 -8.07 -27.32 -13.18
C PRO A 42 -7.20 -28.36 -13.89
N SER A 43 -7.16 -28.33 -15.22
CA SER A 43 -6.38 -29.27 -16.03
C SER A 43 -5.83 -28.57 -17.26
N LEU A 44 -4.52 -28.64 -17.49
CA LEU A 44 -3.89 -28.11 -18.69
C LEU A 44 -4.43 -28.82 -19.95
N ASN A 45 -4.95 -28.04 -20.90
CA ASN A 45 -5.42 -28.56 -22.18
C ASN A 45 -4.52 -28.09 -23.32
N THR A 46 -3.49 -28.88 -23.62
CA THR A 46 -2.55 -28.59 -24.72
C THR A 46 -3.20 -28.65 -26.10
N SER A 47 -4.35 -29.32 -26.26
CA SER A 47 -5.02 -29.49 -27.56
C SER A 47 -5.63 -28.18 -28.09
N ILE A 48 -5.93 -27.23 -27.20
CA ILE A 48 -6.47 -25.91 -27.54
C ILE A 48 -5.42 -24.80 -27.49
N GLY A 49 -4.14 -25.17 -27.31
CA GLY A 49 -3.02 -24.23 -27.27
C GLY A 49 -2.71 -23.66 -25.90
N GLU A 50 -3.21 -24.25 -24.81
CA GLU A 50 -2.72 -23.91 -23.47
C GLU A 50 -1.31 -24.43 -23.28
N VAL A 51 -0.46 -23.57 -22.75
CA VAL A 51 0.95 -23.88 -22.52
C VAL A 51 1.27 -23.51 -21.08
N GLU A 52 1.85 -24.47 -20.38
CA GLU A 52 2.43 -24.24 -19.06
C GLU A 52 3.71 -23.43 -19.18
N GLY A 53 3.89 -22.45 -18.31
CA GLY A 53 5.12 -21.68 -18.28
C GLY A 53 5.09 -20.52 -17.29
N SER A 54 6.20 -19.78 -17.27
CA SER A 54 6.28 -18.54 -16.50
C SER A 54 5.51 -17.44 -17.23
N ILE A 55 4.42 -17.00 -16.61
CA ILE A 55 3.51 -15.99 -17.16
C ILE A 55 3.80 -14.67 -16.44
N PRO A 56 4.34 -13.65 -17.13
CA PRO A 56 4.57 -12.35 -16.52
C PRO A 56 3.23 -11.65 -16.27
N THR A 57 3.06 -11.10 -15.07
CA THR A 57 1.89 -10.29 -14.68
C THR A 57 2.26 -8.80 -14.58
N VAL A 58 3.56 -8.49 -14.49
CA VAL A 58 4.09 -7.13 -14.54
C VAL A 58 5.33 -7.09 -15.43
N LEU A 59 5.32 -6.21 -16.43
CA LEU A 59 6.44 -5.97 -17.34
C LEU A 59 6.92 -4.52 -17.23
N ALA A 60 8.23 -4.32 -17.12
CA ALA A 60 8.87 -3.03 -17.33
C ALA A 60 9.52 -3.01 -18.71
N LEU A 61 9.20 -2.01 -19.52
CA LEU A 61 9.77 -1.81 -20.84
C LEU A 61 10.53 -0.49 -20.86
N TYR A 62 11.69 -0.47 -21.51
CA TYR A 62 12.42 0.78 -21.72
C TYR A 62 13.15 0.80 -23.06
N LYS A 63 13.25 2.00 -23.64
CA LYS A 63 13.91 2.24 -24.93
C LYS A 63 14.52 3.62 -24.96
N LYS A 64 15.75 3.73 -25.44
CA LYS A 64 16.38 5.01 -25.71
C LYS A 64 15.84 5.61 -27.00
N ILE A 65 15.29 6.81 -26.93
CA ILE A 65 14.77 7.57 -28.07
C ILE A 65 15.48 8.93 -28.08
N ALA A 66 16.39 9.11 -29.03
CA ALA A 66 17.32 10.25 -29.09
C ALA A 66 18.08 10.43 -27.75
N ASN A 67 17.87 11.56 -27.07
CA ASN A 67 18.52 11.89 -25.79
C ASN A 67 17.69 11.50 -24.55
N ILE A 68 16.51 10.88 -24.72
CA ILE A 68 15.60 10.55 -23.62
C ILE A 68 15.46 9.02 -23.50
N GLU A 69 15.31 8.52 -22.28
CA GLU A 69 14.92 7.13 -22.02
C GLU A 69 13.41 7.06 -21.80
N GLN A 70 12.68 6.42 -22.71
CA GLN A 70 11.26 6.13 -22.52
C GLN A 70 11.13 4.88 -21.66
N LYS A 71 10.33 4.96 -20.60
CA LYS A 71 10.03 3.86 -19.68
C LYS A 71 8.52 3.63 -19.62
N ILE A 72 8.11 2.36 -19.57
CA ILE A 72 6.72 1.93 -19.54
C ILE A 72 6.61 0.79 -18.52
N ILE A 73 5.55 0.78 -17.72
CA ILE A 73 5.19 -0.36 -16.87
C ILE A 73 3.81 -0.84 -17.30
N VAL A 74 3.67 -2.14 -17.53
CA VAL A 74 2.40 -2.80 -17.85
C VAL A 74 2.08 -3.76 -16.72
N MET A 75 0.84 -3.71 -16.23
CA MET A 75 0.34 -4.52 -15.12
C MET A 75 -0.93 -5.24 -15.57
N GLY A 76 -1.04 -6.53 -15.25
CA GLY A 76 -2.18 -7.38 -15.61
C GLY A 76 -3.40 -7.27 -14.70
N ASP A 77 -3.32 -6.47 -13.63
CA ASP A 77 -4.43 -6.24 -12.69
C ASP A 77 -4.36 -4.80 -12.17
N ALA A 78 -5.46 -4.05 -12.32
CA ALA A 78 -5.55 -2.66 -11.91
C ALA A 78 -5.81 -2.52 -10.40
N ASP A 79 -6.37 -3.55 -9.76
CA ASP A 79 -6.73 -3.50 -8.34
C ASP A 79 -5.49 -3.39 -7.47
N CYS A 80 -4.30 -3.76 -7.97
CA CYS A 80 -3.04 -3.64 -7.24
C CYS A 80 -2.67 -2.21 -6.83
N ILE A 81 -3.23 -1.19 -7.49
CA ILE A 81 -3.05 0.25 -7.17
C ILE A 81 -4.31 0.85 -6.54
N SER A 82 -5.33 0.06 -6.26
CA SER A 82 -6.55 0.55 -5.61
C SER A 82 -6.27 1.01 -4.18
N ASN A 83 -6.99 2.02 -3.70
CA ASN A 83 -6.88 2.47 -2.31
C ASN A 83 -7.18 1.32 -1.32
N ALA A 84 -8.06 0.40 -1.68
CA ALA A 84 -8.37 -0.78 -0.88
C ALA A 84 -7.14 -1.68 -0.73
N GLU A 85 -6.49 -2.07 -1.83
CA GLU A 85 -5.28 -2.90 -1.78
C GLU A 85 -4.08 -2.19 -1.15
N LEU A 86 -3.98 -0.86 -1.30
CA LEU A 86 -2.92 -0.05 -0.68
C LEU A 86 -3.10 0.14 0.83
N SER A 87 -4.33 0.18 1.32
CA SER A 87 -4.65 0.34 2.75
C SER A 87 -4.82 -0.98 3.50
N MET A 88 -4.87 -2.10 2.78
CA MET A 88 -5.03 -3.43 3.36
C MET A 88 -3.75 -3.90 4.04
N ASN A 89 -3.86 -4.15 5.35
CA ASN A 89 -2.82 -4.78 6.14
C ASN A 89 -3.06 -6.31 6.15
N ARG A 90 -2.29 -7.05 5.36
CA ARG A 90 -2.37 -8.53 5.28
C ARG A 90 -1.22 -9.14 6.08
N ASP A 91 -1.42 -10.33 6.66
CA ASP A 91 -0.40 -11.09 7.42
C ASP A 91 0.89 -11.38 6.60
N LYS A 92 0.79 -11.39 5.27
CA LYS A 92 1.93 -11.34 4.36
C LYS A 92 2.10 -9.91 3.88
N MET A 93 3.29 -9.32 4.06
CA MET A 93 3.64 -7.95 3.66
C MET A 93 2.98 -7.56 2.34
N SER A 94 2.05 -6.59 2.39
CA SER A 94 1.52 -5.94 1.19
C SER A 94 2.66 -5.18 0.52
N ALA A 95 3.25 -5.79 -0.52
CA ALA A 95 4.35 -5.19 -1.27
C ALA A 95 3.86 -4.19 -2.33
N ASN A 96 2.55 -4.08 -2.54
CA ASN A 96 1.94 -3.22 -3.57
C ASN A 96 2.37 -1.75 -3.38
N TRP A 97 2.27 -1.23 -2.16
CA TRP A 97 2.70 0.14 -1.86
C TRP A 97 4.17 0.38 -2.19
N ALA A 98 5.06 -0.49 -1.70
CA ALA A 98 6.49 -0.37 -1.94
C ALA A 98 6.84 -0.51 -3.43
N PHE A 99 6.17 -1.41 -4.16
CA PHE A 99 6.31 -1.58 -5.59
C PHE A 99 5.88 -0.32 -6.34
N ILE A 100 4.71 0.23 -6.05
CA ILE A 100 4.17 1.42 -6.72
C ILE A 100 5.07 2.63 -6.51
N VAL A 101 5.54 2.87 -5.28
CA VAL A 101 6.48 3.97 -4.99
C VAL A 101 7.78 3.81 -5.79
N LYS A 102 8.36 2.60 -5.82
CA LYS A 102 9.58 2.32 -6.60
C LYS A 102 9.35 2.41 -8.11
N ALA A 103 8.18 1.99 -8.60
CA ALA A 103 7.78 2.09 -9.99
C ALA A 103 7.70 3.56 -10.43
N PHE A 104 7.03 4.42 -9.67
CA PHE A 104 6.99 5.86 -9.95
C PHE A 104 8.35 6.52 -9.84
N LYS A 105 9.19 6.10 -8.88
CA LYS A 105 10.58 6.56 -8.77
C LYS A 105 11.40 6.20 -10.02
N TRP A 106 11.27 4.97 -10.51
CA TRP A 106 11.96 4.53 -11.72
C TRP A 106 11.46 5.26 -12.97
N LEU A 107 10.15 5.46 -13.10
CA LEU A 107 9.52 6.20 -14.21
C LEU A 107 9.94 7.68 -14.23
N SER A 108 10.23 8.27 -13.06
CA SER A 108 10.67 9.66 -12.90
C SER A 108 12.20 9.84 -12.87
N ASN A 109 12.98 8.82 -13.26
CA ASN A 109 14.45 8.88 -13.22
C ASN A 109 15.01 9.25 -11.83
N ASP A 110 14.40 8.73 -10.77
CA ASP A 110 14.74 9.02 -9.37
C ASP A 110 14.52 10.49 -8.95
N GLU A 111 13.91 11.34 -9.79
CA GLU A 111 13.58 12.73 -9.43
C GLU A 111 12.43 12.82 -8.40
N TYR A 112 11.62 11.75 -8.27
CA TYR A 112 10.50 11.68 -7.33
C TYR A 112 10.56 10.41 -6.45
N PRO A 113 10.14 10.47 -5.17
CA PRO A 113 9.70 11.64 -4.44
C PRO A 113 10.85 12.57 -4.09
N ILE A 114 10.64 13.88 -4.27
CA ILE A 114 11.50 14.89 -3.65
C ILE A 114 11.54 14.61 -2.15
N ASP A 115 12.72 14.69 -1.55
CA ASP A 115 12.88 14.51 -0.11
C ASP A 115 12.14 15.65 0.61
N VAL A 116 10.91 15.35 1.00
CA VAL A 116 10.06 16.20 1.85
C VAL A 116 10.21 15.81 3.31
N SER A 117 11.22 15.00 3.67
CA SER A 117 11.47 14.68 5.06
C SER A 117 11.65 15.98 5.83
N ARG A 118 10.78 16.16 6.81
CA ARG A 118 10.92 17.27 7.72
C ARG A 118 12.17 16.97 8.53
N PRO A 119 13.17 17.88 8.60
CA PRO A 119 14.26 17.71 9.55
C PRO A 119 13.66 17.46 10.93
N VAL A 120 14.25 16.51 11.66
CA VAL A 120 13.78 16.09 13.00
C VAL A 120 13.45 17.35 13.79
N SER A 121 12.24 17.42 14.35
CA SER A 121 11.81 18.57 15.13
C SER A 121 12.83 18.80 16.24
N LYS A 122 13.42 19.99 16.27
CA LYS A 122 14.38 20.37 17.31
C LYS A 122 13.75 20.37 18.72
N ASP A 123 12.42 20.41 18.77
CA ASP A 123 11.57 20.42 19.97
C ASP A 123 10.81 19.10 20.18
N ASP A 124 11.49 17.94 20.18
CA ASP A 124 10.90 16.65 20.56
C ASP A 124 11.00 16.37 22.08
N GLU A 125 11.69 17.22 22.83
CA GLU A 125 11.90 17.06 24.26
C GLU A 125 11.02 18.01 25.08
N ILE A 126 9.88 17.48 25.52
CA ILE A 126 9.16 18.07 26.63
C ILE A 126 10.01 17.87 27.90
N LYS A 127 10.78 18.88 28.30
CA LYS A 127 11.58 18.91 29.54
C LYS A 127 10.70 19.06 30.78
N ILE A 128 9.71 18.18 30.94
CA ILE A 128 8.92 18.08 32.16
C ILE A 128 9.70 17.19 33.13
N THR A 129 10.20 17.79 34.21
CA THR A 129 10.77 17.04 35.33
C THR A 129 9.69 16.08 35.88
N PRO A 130 10.03 14.86 36.32
CA PRO A 130 9.04 13.90 36.86
C PRO A 130 8.10 14.48 37.93
N LYS A 131 8.59 15.45 38.72
CA LYS A 131 7.80 16.22 39.68
C LYS A 131 6.68 17.04 39.01
N SER A 132 6.99 17.76 37.93
CA SER A 132 6.03 18.58 37.19
C SER A 132 4.97 17.72 36.51
N TYR A 133 5.33 16.55 35.99
CA TYR A 133 4.36 15.60 35.42
C TYR A 133 3.37 15.10 36.48
N TYR A 134 3.87 14.74 37.67
CA TYR A 134 3.02 14.31 38.78
C TYR A 134 2.02 15.40 39.20
N VAL A 135 2.49 16.64 39.34
CA VAL A 135 1.62 17.78 39.69
C VAL A 135 0.54 18.00 38.64
N ILE A 136 0.90 18.04 37.35
CA ILE A 136 -0.07 18.23 36.25
C ILE A 136 -1.11 17.09 36.25
N LYS A 137 -0.67 15.85 36.42
CA LYS A 137 -1.55 14.68 36.48
C LYS A 137 -2.55 14.76 37.63
N VAL A 138 -2.11 15.18 38.81
CA VAL A 138 -2.98 15.33 40.00
C VAL A 138 -3.98 16.47 39.79
N VAL A 139 -3.53 17.62 39.29
CA VAL A 139 -4.40 18.78 39.04
C VAL A 139 -5.49 18.45 38.03
N LEU A 140 -5.13 17.88 36.89
CA LEU A 140 -6.08 17.57 35.83
C LEU A 140 -7.03 16.42 36.21
N LYS A 141 -6.54 15.39 36.90
CA LYS A 141 -7.35 14.21 37.23
C LYS A 141 -8.26 14.42 38.44
N TRP A 142 -7.84 15.21 39.43
CA TRP A 142 -8.54 15.29 40.71
C TRP A 142 -8.97 16.70 41.09
N MET A 143 -8.11 17.71 40.95
CA MET A 143 -8.46 19.07 41.38
C MET A 143 -9.52 19.71 40.49
N ILE A 144 -9.36 19.66 39.17
CA ILE A 144 -10.35 20.27 38.25
C ILE A 144 -11.72 19.58 38.37
N PRO A 145 -11.83 18.24 38.30
CA PRO A 145 -13.13 17.57 38.48
C PRO A 145 -13.74 17.80 39.86
N GLY A 146 -12.91 17.82 40.92
CA GLY A 146 -13.36 18.10 42.28
C GLY A 146 -13.92 19.52 42.44
N MET A 147 -13.24 20.53 41.87
CA MET A 147 -13.71 21.91 41.90
C MET A 147 -15.02 22.09 41.12
N LEU A 148 -15.14 21.44 39.96
CA LEU A 148 -16.39 21.44 39.18
C LEU A 148 -17.55 20.79 39.97
N LEU A 149 -17.29 19.69 40.67
CA LEU A 149 -18.28 19.05 41.54
C LEU A 149 -18.72 19.98 42.69
N LEU A 150 -17.78 20.64 43.36
CA LEU A 150 -18.09 21.58 44.44
C LEU A 150 -18.92 22.77 43.94
N LEU A 151 -18.58 23.32 42.77
CA LEU A 151 -19.37 24.38 42.13
C LEU A 151 -20.77 23.89 41.76
N ALA A 152 -20.90 22.68 41.22
CA ALA A 152 -22.19 22.08 40.88
C ALA A 152 -23.07 21.90 42.13
N VAL A 153 -22.50 21.39 43.23
CA VAL A 153 -23.20 21.23 44.52
C VAL A 153 -23.61 22.59 45.09
N PHE A 154 -22.71 23.58 45.06
CA PHE A 154 -23.00 24.93 45.54
C PHE A 154 -24.17 25.58 44.77
N VAL A 155 -24.15 25.50 43.44
CA VAL A 155 -25.25 25.98 42.60
C VAL A 155 -26.55 25.23 42.91
N TRP A 156 -26.49 23.92 43.10
CA TRP A 156 -27.66 23.10 43.44
C TRP A 156 -28.28 23.50 44.78
N ILE A 157 -27.48 23.71 45.84
CA ILE A 157 -27.96 24.18 47.14
C ILE A 157 -28.63 25.54 47.02
N LYS A 158 -27.99 26.50 46.33
CA LYS A 158 -28.54 27.85 46.15
C LYS A 158 -29.87 27.85 45.39
N ARG A 159 -30.05 26.95 44.41
CA ARG A 159 -31.30 26.82 43.66
C ARG A 159 -32.43 26.14 44.44
N ARG A 160 -32.11 25.33 45.46
CA ARG A 160 -33.09 24.64 46.30
C ARG A 160 -33.54 25.44 47.53
N SER A 161 -32.78 26.48 47.88
CA SER A 161 -33.07 27.43 48.95
C SER A 161 -34.00 28.58 48.50
N HIS A 162 -34.41 28.59 47.23
CA HIS A 162 -35.47 29.41 46.65
C HIS A 162 -36.70 28.54 46.42
#